data_AF-A0A2H1WQ74-F1
#
_entry.id   AF-A0A2H1WQ74-F1
#
_cell.length_a   1.000
_cell.length_b   1.000
_cell.length_c   1.000
_cell.angle_alpha   90.00
_cell.angle_beta   90.00
_cell.angle_gamma   90.00
#
_symmetry.space_group_name_H-M   'P 1'
#
loop_
_entity.id
_entity.type
_entity.pdbx_description
1 polymer ?
#
loop_
_entity_poly.entity_id
_entity_poly.type
_entity_poly.pdbx_seq_one_letter_code
_entity_poly.pdbx_strand_id
1 'polypeptide(L)'
;MSYCEAIINETLRLYPPAPGVMRYADRDLKLSRSFPPESFTIPKGTICAINFWGAGRSVRAWGPDAKLYRPERWLEDELPGNPAAFLPFSYGRRACIGKLC
;
A
#
# COMPACT_ATOMS: atom_id res chain seq x y z
N MET A 1 -17.23 -11.46 -0.05
CA MET A 1 -16.70 -10.82 -1.27
C MET A 1 -17.11 -11.66 -2.47
N SER A 2 -17.61 -11.05 -3.54
CA SER A 2 -17.92 -11.71 -4.81
C SER A 2 -16.67 -11.86 -5.68
N TYR A 3 -16.70 -12.75 -6.69
CA TYR A 3 -15.59 -12.87 -7.64
C TYR A 3 -15.37 -11.58 -8.45
N CYS A 4 -16.44 -10.81 -8.71
CA CYS A 4 -16.32 -9.51 -9.37
C CYS A 4 -15.54 -8.50 -8.52
N GLU A 5 -15.83 -8.43 -7.21
CA GLU A 5 -15.07 -7.59 -6.27
C GLU A 5 -13.61 -8.03 -6.17
N ALA A 6 -13.34 -9.34 -6.19
CA ALA A 6 -12.00 -9.91 -6.18
C ALA A 6 -11.19 -9.48 -7.42
N ILE A 7 -11.80 -9.52 -8.61
CA ILE A 7 -11.20 -9.02 -9.86
C ILE A 7 -10.86 -7.52 -9.75
N ILE A 8 -11.80 -6.71 -9.23
CA ILE A 8 -11.60 -5.27 -9.07
C ILE A 8 -10.43 -5.00 -8.13
N ASN A 9 -10.39 -5.66 -6.96
CA ASN A 9 -9.33 -5.47 -5.98
C ASN A 9 -7.97 -5.93 -6.51
N GLU A 10 -7.91 -7.06 -7.22
CA GLU A 10 -6.67 -7.57 -7.81
C GLU A 10 -6.15 -6.67 -8.92
N THR A 11 -7.06 -6.14 -9.74
CA THR A 11 -6.73 -5.13 -10.75
C THR A 11 -6.15 -3.88 -10.10
N LEU A 12 -6.78 -3.36 -9.05
CA LEU A 12 -6.31 -2.18 -8.33
C LEU A 12 -4.98 -2.40 -7.59
N ARG A 13 -4.72 -3.62 -7.12
CA ARG A 13 -3.46 -3.99 -6.45
C ARG A 13 -2.28 -3.94 -7.43
N LEU A 14 -2.43 -4.53 -8.61
CA LEU A 14 -1.36 -4.59 -9.61
C LEU A 14 -1.33 -3.35 -10.51
N TYR A 15 -2.46 -2.76 -10.82
CA TYR A 15 -2.58 -1.65 -11.76
C TYR A 15 -3.30 -0.46 -11.11
N PRO A 16 -2.74 0.12 -10.04
CA PRO A 16 -3.36 1.27 -9.38
C PRO A 16 -3.40 2.46 -10.36
N PRO A 17 -4.54 3.15 -10.51
CA PRO A 17 -4.65 4.31 -11.41
C PRO A 17 -3.65 5.44 -11.08
N ALA A 18 -3.37 5.63 -9.80
CA ALA A 18 -2.26 6.45 -9.33
C ALA A 18 -1.13 5.54 -8.83
N PRO A 19 0.08 5.57 -9.39
CA PRO A 19 1.16 4.65 -9.00
C PRO A 19 1.75 4.95 -7.62
N GLY A 20 1.48 6.13 -7.07
CA GLY A 20 1.97 6.56 -5.78
C GLY A 20 1.54 7.98 -5.44
N VAL A 21 2.03 8.46 -4.30
CA VAL A 21 1.72 9.78 -3.77
C VAL A 21 2.93 10.36 -3.05
N MET A 22 3.11 11.68 -3.16
CA MET A 22 4.18 12.41 -2.48
C MET A 22 3.63 13.30 -1.36
N ARG A 23 4.42 13.45 -0.30
CA ARG A 23 4.16 14.36 0.83
C ARG A 23 5.45 15.05 1.23
N TYR A 24 5.35 16.29 1.66
CA TYR A 24 6.45 16.96 2.35
C TYR A 24 6.35 16.67 3.85
N ALA A 25 7.48 16.38 4.48
CA ALA A 25 7.59 16.38 5.93
C ALA A 25 7.41 17.81 6.45
N ASP A 26 6.36 18.06 7.22
CA ASP A 26 6.03 19.38 7.80
C ASP A 26 6.89 19.72 9.03
N ARG A 27 7.51 18.69 9.62
CA ARG A 27 8.45 18.73 10.74
C ARG A 27 9.45 17.59 10.62
N ASP A 28 10.48 17.60 11.46
CA ASP A 28 11.37 16.45 11.59
C ASP A 28 10.59 15.23 12.10
N LEU A 29 10.63 14.13 11.35
CA LEU A 29 9.93 12.89 11.66
C LEU A 29 10.93 11.83 12.12
N LYS A 30 10.94 11.52 13.41
CA LYS A 30 11.67 10.37 13.95
C LYS A 30 10.89 9.10 13.62
N LEU A 31 11.45 8.26 12.76
CA LEU A 31 10.92 6.94 12.46
C LEU A 31 11.70 5.89 13.27
N SER A 32 11.02 5.28 14.25
CA SER A 32 11.44 4.00 14.80
C SER A 32 10.68 2.90 14.07
N ARG A 33 11.37 2.00 13.37
CA ARG A 33 10.75 0.81 12.79
C ARG A 33 11.49 -0.44 13.24
N SER A 34 10.82 -1.57 13.08
CA SER A 34 11.43 -2.90 13.07
C SER A 34 12.31 -3.14 11.84
N PHE A 35 12.28 -2.25 10.83
CA PHE A 35 13.13 -2.37 9.64
C PHE A 35 13.32 -1.01 8.89
N PRO A 36 14.57 -0.49 8.77
CA PRO A 36 15.77 -0.96 9.48
C PRO A 36 15.58 -0.82 10.99
N PRO A 37 16.31 -1.61 11.81
CA PRO A 37 16.19 -1.60 13.27
C PRO A 37 16.64 -0.28 13.92
N GLU A 38 17.30 0.57 13.14
CA GLU A 38 17.86 1.85 13.56
C GLU A 38 16.79 2.94 13.49
N SER A 39 16.71 3.76 14.53
CA SER A 39 15.89 4.98 14.46
C SER A 39 16.56 5.99 13.53
N PHE A 40 15.82 6.54 12.59
CA PHE A 40 16.31 7.62 11.72
C PHE A 40 15.33 8.79 11.70
N THR A 41 15.86 9.97 11.39
CA THR A 41 15.05 11.20 11.29
C THR A 41 14.93 11.59 9.83
N ILE A 42 13.69 11.78 9.38
CA ILE A 42 13.41 12.45 8.10
C ILE A 42 13.32 13.95 8.40
N PRO A 43 14.23 14.79 7.87
CA PRO A 43 14.20 16.22 8.12
C PRO A 43 12.95 16.88 7.53
N LYS A 44 12.51 17.98 8.16
CA LYS A 44 11.49 18.88 7.64
C LYS A 44 11.82 19.29 6.20
N GLY A 45 10.81 19.32 5.34
CA GLY A 45 10.94 19.67 3.92
C GLY A 45 11.29 18.50 3.01
N THR A 46 11.62 17.32 3.56
CA THR A 46 11.90 16.13 2.74
C THR A 46 10.64 15.66 2.00
N ILE A 47 10.80 15.30 0.72
CA ILE A 47 9.74 14.67 -0.07
C ILE A 47 9.71 13.17 0.23
N CYS A 48 8.63 12.72 0.84
CA CYS A 48 8.33 11.31 1.08
C CYS A 48 7.43 10.78 -0.03
N ALA A 49 7.94 9.88 -0.86
CA ALA A 49 7.17 9.19 -1.88
C ALA A 49 6.66 7.84 -1.37
N ILE A 50 5.35 7.60 -1.47
CA ILE A 50 4.71 6.32 -1.18
C ILE A 50 4.40 5.64 -2.51
N ASN A 51 5.01 4.49 -2.74
CA ASN A 51 4.88 3.75 -4.00
C ASN A 51 3.79 2.68 -3.88
N PHE A 52 2.59 2.97 -4.38
CA PHE A 52 1.46 2.03 -4.37
C PHE A 52 1.72 0.84 -5.29
N TRP A 53 2.29 1.09 -6.47
CA TRP A 53 2.63 0.06 -7.45
C TRP A 53 3.59 -1.00 -6.87
N GLY A 54 4.58 -0.54 -6.11
CA GLY A 54 5.55 -1.37 -5.41
C GLY A 54 4.96 -2.08 -4.20
N ALA A 55 4.11 -1.39 -3.42
CA ALA A 55 3.41 -1.99 -2.28
C ALA A 55 2.54 -3.18 -2.71
N GLY A 56 1.78 -3.03 -3.80
CA GLY A 56 0.97 -4.09 -4.37
C GLY A 56 1.78 -5.31 -4.83
N ARG A 57 3.05 -5.15 -5.21
CA ARG A 57 3.94 -6.23 -5.71
C ARG A 57 4.96 -6.74 -4.69
N SER A 58 4.89 -6.25 -3.46
CA SER A 58 5.85 -6.59 -2.43
C SER A 58 5.70 -8.06 -2.05
N VAL A 59 6.70 -8.89 -2.37
CA VAL A 59 6.72 -10.31 -1.96
C VAL A 59 6.73 -10.49 -0.44
N ARG A 60 7.22 -9.47 0.29
CA ARG A 60 7.19 -9.45 1.76
C ARG A 60 5.76 -9.33 2.29
N ALA A 61 4.87 -8.66 1.57
CA ALA A 61 3.49 -8.46 1.99
C ALA A 61 2.57 -9.53 1.40
N TRP A 62 2.71 -9.81 0.11
CA TRP A 62 1.77 -10.61 -0.70
C TRP A 62 2.26 -12.03 -1.02
N GLY A 63 3.45 -12.41 -0.54
CA GLY A 63 4.02 -13.74 -0.79
C GLY A 63 4.77 -13.87 -2.13
N PRO A 64 5.28 -15.07 -2.45
CA PRO A 64 6.13 -15.31 -3.61
C PRO A 64 5.44 -15.02 -4.95
N ASP A 65 4.11 -15.11 -4.98
CA ASP A 65 3.29 -14.90 -6.17
C ASP A 65 2.76 -13.47 -6.31
N ALA A 66 3.29 -12.51 -5.53
CA ALA A 66 2.86 -11.11 -5.51
C ALA A 66 2.79 -10.41 -6.88
N LYS A 67 3.47 -10.93 -7.91
CA LYS A 67 3.48 -10.38 -9.27
C LYS A 67 2.47 -11.05 -10.20
N LEU A 68 1.86 -12.17 -9.79
CA LEU A 68 0.82 -12.86 -10.54
C LEU A 68 -0.52 -12.18 -10.31
N TYR A 69 -1.35 -12.16 -11.35
CA TYR A 69 -2.74 -11.73 -11.26
C TYR A 69 -3.59 -12.94 -10.81
N ARG A 70 -4.01 -12.95 -9.53
CA ARG A 70 -4.72 -14.04 -8.88
C ARG A 70 -5.89 -13.49 -8.04
N PRO A 71 -7.06 -13.21 -8.62
CA PRO A 71 -8.23 -12.72 -7.88
C PRO A 71 -8.65 -13.62 -6.71
N GLU A 72 -8.37 -14.92 -6.79
CA GLU A 72 -8.74 -15.93 -5.81
C GLU A 72 -8.17 -15.62 -4.41
N ARG A 73 -7.04 -14.89 -4.32
CA ARG A 73 -6.45 -14.47 -3.04
C ARG A 73 -7.37 -13.59 -2.17
N TRP A 74 -8.37 -12.96 -2.78
CA TRP A 74 -9.33 -12.10 -2.10
C TRP A 74 -10.54 -12.87 -1.56
N LEU A 75 -10.66 -14.13 -1.96
CA LEU A 75 -11.65 -15.09 -1.48
C LEU A 75 -11.05 -16.05 -0.46
N GLU A 76 -9.72 -16.22 -0.51
CA GLU A 76 -8.90 -16.93 0.46
C GLU A 76 -8.54 -15.96 1.60
N ASP A 77 -8.53 -16.39 2.87
CA ASP A 77 -8.10 -15.57 4.02
C ASP A 77 -6.56 -15.31 4.04
N GLU A 78 -5.93 -15.23 2.87
CA GLU A 78 -4.47 -15.09 2.65
C GLU A 78 -4.03 -13.63 2.45
N LEU A 79 -4.82 -12.66 2.92
CA LEU A 79 -4.50 -11.25 2.73
C LEU A 79 -3.41 -10.77 3.70
N PRO A 80 -2.57 -9.79 3.30
CA PRO A 80 -1.56 -9.24 4.20
C PRO A 80 -2.20 -8.61 5.44
N GLY A 81 -1.71 -8.96 6.63
CA GLY A 81 -2.21 -8.37 7.89
C GLY A 81 -1.93 -6.87 8.04
N ASN A 82 -1.04 -6.29 7.21
CA ASN A 82 -0.78 -4.86 7.19
C ASN A 82 -1.70 -4.17 6.17
N PRO A 83 -2.65 -3.31 6.60
CA PRO A 83 -3.56 -2.62 5.69
C PRO A 83 -2.85 -1.66 4.73
N ALA A 84 -1.60 -1.26 5.02
CA ALA A 84 -0.79 -0.45 4.10
C ALA A 84 -0.19 -1.27 2.93
N ALA A 85 -0.45 -2.57 2.84
CA ALA A 85 -0.07 -3.39 1.68
C ALA A 85 -1.01 -3.18 0.48
N PHE A 86 -2.24 -2.72 0.72
CA PHE A 86 -3.25 -2.44 -0.30
C PHE A 86 -3.72 -0.98 -0.20
N LEU A 87 -3.14 -0.11 -1.04
CA LEU A 87 -3.34 1.34 -0.99
C LEU A 87 -3.89 1.95 -2.30
N PRO A 88 -4.81 1.31 -3.04
CA PRO A 88 -5.26 1.85 -4.33
C PRO A 88 -5.97 3.21 -4.19
N PHE A 89 -6.49 3.50 -3.00
CA PHE A 89 -7.17 4.74 -2.64
C PHE A 89 -6.44 5.52 -1.55
N SER A 90 -5.15 5.26 -1.34
CA SER A 90 -4.35 5.79 -0.22
C SER A 90 -4.94 5.42 1.16
N TYR A 91 -4.46 6.07 2.22
CA TYR A 91 -4.84 5.80 3.62
C TYR A 91 -4.82 7.08 4.47
N GLY A 92 -5.62 7.09 5.54
CA GLY A 92 -5.71 8.19 6.49
C GLY A 92 -6.49 9.40 6.00
N ARG A 93 -6.25 10.57 6.63
CA ARG A 93 -7.03 11.82 6.43
C ARG A 93 -7.04 12.38 4.99
N ARG A 94 -6.18 11.86 4.11
CA ARG A 94 -6.06 12.29 2.70
C ARG A 94 -6.31 11.14 1.73
N ALA A 95 -6.97 10.07 2.20
CA ALA A 95 -7.45 9.00 1.34
C ALA A 95 -8.52 9.50 0.35
N CYS A 96 -8.73 8.74 -0.73
CA CYS A 96 -9.75 9.06 -1.72
C CYS A 96 -11.13 9.15 -1.06
N ILE A 97 -11.84 10.26 -1.27
CA ILE A 97 -13.21 10.45 -0.77
C ILE A 97 -14.23 9.54 -1.47
N GLY A 98 -13.89 9.04 -2.67
CA GLY A 98 -14.72 8.11 -3.43
C GLY A 98 -14.53 6.64 -3.06
N LYS A 99 -13.67 6.33 -2.07
CA LYS A 99 -13.61 5.00 -1.50
C LYS A 99 -14.93 4.78 -0.73
N LEU A 100 -15.87 4.05 -1.34
CA LEU A 100 -17.09 3.63 -0.65
C LEU A 100 -16.68 2.84 0.60
N CYS A 101 -17.23 3.26 1.74
CA CYS A 101 -16.96 2.71 3.08
C CYS A 101 -17.28 1.21 3.16
#